data_AF-A0A172ZC15-F1
#
_entry.id   AF-A0A172ZC15-F1
#
_cell.length_a   1.000
_cell.length_b   1.000
_cell.length_c   1.000
_cell.angle_alpha   90.00
_cell.angle_beta   90.00
_cell.angle_gamma   90.00
#
_symmetry.space_group_name_H-M   'P 1'
#
loop_
_entity.id
_entity.type
_entity.pdbx_description
1 polymer ?
#
loop_
_entity_poly.entity_id
_entity_poly.type
_entity_poly.pdbx_seq_one_letter_code
_entity_poly.pdbx_strand_id
1 'polypeptide(L)'
;MNIKKNIKKWVFLTVILSAICIETVSAARLHSCQTTTTSSPVLVSTIHAEGQEVAPVDPGEPEGLLETIMTDDELGVTIEGALGKDGNYHNLSLHTPMFQCTLPGTQVSNPSYAPLISEADLDGDGQPEIIVNLTYGYGTGAYLNTIQVFRSDGDSVPVEPLSNSVQRQFTTELDKENIQLHVNDQTTTIPLDKFAQPPVANEPNYIHGGDVQQYTVEDNQIHAVYSLQAGTSEFIGELDAVYRYDNGMLRLQPLTLELDEPYRSTADEVK
;
A
#
# COMPACT_ATOMS: atom_id res chain seq x y z
N MET A 1 43.15 46.93 -20.08
CA MET A 1 42.77 45.51 -20.28
C MET A 1 41.42 45.28 -19.60
N ASN A 2 40.34 45.10 -20.36
CA ASN A 2 38.96 45.27 -19.88
C ASN A 2 38.27 43.90 -19.66
N ILE A 3 38.40 43.37 -18.45
CA ILE A 3 37.99 42.00 -18.06
C ILE A 3 36.46 41.80 -18.10
N LYS A 4 35.66 42.86 -18.01
CA LYS A 4 34.19 42.75 -17.99
C LYS A 4 33.55 42.40 -19.33
N LYS A 5 34.27 42.50 -20.46
CA LYS A 5 33.68 42.26 -21.80
C LYS A 5 33.73 40.79 -22.25
N ASN A 6 34.49 39.92 -21.56
CA ASN A 6 34.66 38.52 -21.95
C ASN A 6 33.78 37.52 -21.17
N ILE A 7 33.21 37.90 -20.01
CA ILE A 7 32.39 36.99 -19.20
C ILE A 7 31.07 36.63 -19.91
N LYS A 8 30.46 37.57 -20.64
CA LYS A 8 29.23 37.29 -21.41
C LYS A 8 29.44 36.30 -22.58
N LYS A 9 30.65 36.21 -23.13
CA LYS A 9 30.94 35.24 -24.21
C LYS A 9 31.17 33.82 -23.69
N TRP A 10 31.65 33.68 -22.45
CA TRP A 10 31.85 32.36 -21.84
C TRP A 10 30.54 31.75 -21.33
N VAL A 11 29.67 32.54 -20.68
CA VAL A 11 28.37 32.04 -20.19
C VAL A 11 27.44 31.61 -21.33
N PHE A 12 27.48 32.29 -22.48
CA PHE A 12 26.65 31.92 -23.63
C PHE A 12 27.15 30.65 -24.36
N LEU A 13 28.44 30.33 -24.28
CA LEU A 13 29.00 29.11 -24.87
C LEU A 13 28.70 27.87 -24.02
N THR A 14 28.56 28.02 -22.70
CA THR A 14 28.24 26.91 -21.79
C THR A 14 26.77 26.48 -21.90
N VAL A 15 25.84 27.40 -22.15
CA VAL A 15 24.41 27.09 -22.30
C VAL A 15 24.09 26.39 -23.63
N ILE A 16 24.88 26.63 -24.68
CA ILE A 16 24.69 25.95 -25.98
C ILE A 16 25.27 24.53 -25.96
N LEU A 17 26.30 24.25 -25.15
CA LEU A 17 26.82 22.88 -25.01
C LEU A 17 25.93 21.96 -24.16
N SER A 18 25.08 22.48 -23.27
CA SER A 18 24.13 21.65 -22.51
C SER A 18 22.86 21.29 -23.30
N ALA A 19 22.57 21.98 -24.41
CA ALA A 19 21.38 21.75 -25.23
C ALA A 19 21.58 20.71 -26.36
N ILE A 20 22.77 20.12 -26.49
CA ILE A 20 23.10 19.16 -27.57
C ILE A 20 23.35 17.73 -27.03
N CYS A 21 23.13 17.48 -25.73
CA CYS A 21 23.36 16.15 -25.12
C CYS A 21 22.10 15.36 -24.72
N ILE A 22 20.89 15.75 -25.13
CA ILE A 22 19.65 14.99 -24.80
C ILE A 22 18.84 14.63 -26.05
N GLU A 23 19.52 14.31 -27.15
CA GLU A 23 18.90 13.54 -28.22
C GLU A 23 19.91 12.47 -28.65
N THR A 24 19.69 11.24 -28.16
CA THR A 24 20.07 9.93 -28.73
C THR A 24 20.41 8.90 -27.65
N VAL A 25 19.46 8.54 -26.77
CA VAL A 25 19.36 7.17 -26.21
C VAL A 25 17.90 6.92 -25.79
N SER A 26 17.05 6.47 -26.72
CA SER A 26 15.98 5.52 -26.40
C SER A 26 15.43 4.92 -27.68
N ALA A 27 16.26 4.14 -28.34
CA ALA A 27 15.83 3.12 -29.26
C ALA A 27 16.35 1.78 -28.71
N ALA A 28 15.44 0.84 -28.50
CA ALA A 28 15.64 -0.55 -28.09
C ALA A 28 15.88 -0.83 -26.59
N ARG A 29 14.79 -0.91 -25.82
CA ARG A 29 14.58 -1.92 -24.77
C ARG A 29 13.12 -2.37 -24.69
N LEU A 30 12.58 -2.85 -25.81
CA LEU A 30 11.44 -3.78 -25.79
C LEU A 30 12.00 -5.18 -25.94
N HIS A 31 12.38 -5.82 -24.83
CA HIS A 31 12.50 -7.26 -24.65
C HIS A 31 12.98 -7.54 -23.22
N SER A 32 12.07 -7.84 -22.30
CA SER A 32 12.24 -8.90 -21.28
C SER A 32 11.05 -8.94 -20.30
N CYS A 33 9.87 -9.35 -20.78
CA CYS A 33 8.96 -10.12 -19.93
C CYS A 33 9.19 -11.60 -20.30
N GLN A 34 10.13 -12.24 -19.63
CA GLN A 34 10.32 -13.69 -19.76
C GLN A 34 9.28 -14.41 -18.91
N THR A 35 8.58 -15.32 -19.58
CA THR A 35 7.82 -16.44 -19.04
C THR A 35 8.72 -17.37 -18.24
N THR A 36 8.41 -17.60 -16.97
CA THR A 36 8.95 -18.75 -16.22
C THR A 36 7.95 -19.89 -16.25
N THR A 37 8.31 -20.91 -17.01
CA THR A 37 7.75 -22.27 -16.96
C THR A 37 8.05 -22.94 -15.62
N THR A 38 6.98 -23.33 -14.94
CA THR A 38 6.74 -24.61 -14.25
C THR A 38 7.96 -25.41 -13.79
N SER A 39 8.24 -25.39 -12.48
CA SER A 39 8.69 -26.58 -11.77
C SER A 39 8.26 -26.56 -10.30
N SER A 40 7.59 -27.62 -9.88
CA SER A 40 7.36 -28.02 -8.48
C SER A 40 7.29 -29.55 -8.48
N PRO A 41 7.58 -30.27 -7.38
CA PRO A 41 7.61 -29.76 -6.00
C PRO A 41 8.79 -30.26 -5.14
N VAL A 42 8.96 -29.64 -3.97
CA VAL A 42 9.51 -30.31 -2.77
C VAL A 42 8.48 -30.18 -1.66
N LEU A 43 7.96 -31.32 -1.22
CA LEU A 43 7.02 -31.49 -0.12
C LEU A 43 7.74 -31.25 1.21
N VAL A 44 7.28 -30.26 1.98
CA VAL A 44 7.50 -30.18 3.43
C VAL A 44 6.14 -30.32 4.10
N SER A 45 6.06 -31.33 4.98
CA SER A 45 4.86 -31.77 5.68
C SER A 45 4.26 -30.65 6.54
N THR A 46 2.97 -30.37 6.35
CA THR A 46 2.17 -29.61 7.32
C THR A 46 0.90 -30.40 7.61
N ILE A 47 0.54 -30.41 8.89
CA ILE A 47 -0.38 -31.33 9.53
C ILE A 47 -1.81 -31.14 9.02
N HIS A 48 -2.48 -32.28 8.81
CA HIS A 48 -3.87 -32.43 8.41
C HIS A 48 -4.82 -31.74 9.41
N ALA A 49 -5.62 -30.78 8.93
CA ALA A 49 -6.90 -30.42 9.53
C ALA A 49 -7.98 -30.77 8.52
N GLU A 50 -8.82 -31.75 8.86
CA GLU A 50 -9.91 -32.23 8.03
C GLU A 50 -11.02 -31.17 7.91
N GLY A 51 -11.46 -30.90 6.67
CA GLY A 51 -12.89 -30.84 6.38
C GLY A 51 -13.56 -29.50 6.11
N GLN A 52 -13.19 -28.81 5.03
CA GLN A 52 -14.16 -28.39 4.00
C GLN A 52 -13.41 -28.07 2.70
N GLU A 53 -13.46 -28.99 1.73
CA GLU A 53 -12.92 -28.79 0.38
C GLU A 53 -13.81 -27.78 -0.34
N VAL A 54 -13.47 -26.49 -0.21
CA VAL A 54 -14.01 -25.45 -1.07
C VAL A 54 -13.30 -25.62 -2.40
N ALA A 55 -14.05 -25.94 -3.46
CA ALA A 55 -13.50 -26.04 -4.81
C ALA A 55 -12.67 -24.77 -5.12
N PRO A 56 -11.54 -24.89 -5.83
CA PRO A 56 -10.84 -23.71 -6.33
C PRO A 56 -11.85 -22.87 -7.09
N VAL A 57 -12.11 -21.65 -6.62
CA VAL A 57 -12.85 -20.67 -7.40
C VAL A 57 -11.93 -20.37 -8.57
N ASP A 58 -12.28 -20.95 -9.74
CA ASP A 58 -11.72 -20.54 -11.02
C ASP A 58 -11.87 -19.01 -11.08
N PRO A 59 -10.77 -18.23 -11.16
CA PRO A 59 -10.86 -16.77 -11.20
C PRO A 59 -11.74 -16.25 -12.34
N GLY A 60 -12.08 -17.11 -13.30
CA GLY A 60 -12.82 -16.76 -14.50
C GLY A 60 -11.90 -15.95 -15.40
N GLU A 61 -11.68 -16.39 -16.63
CA GLU A 61 -11.02 -15.52 -17.59
C GLU A 61 -11.84 -14.22 -17.71
N PRO A 62 -11.20 -13.04 -17.61
CA PRO A 62 -11.90 -11.78 -17.80
C PRO A 62 -12.44 -11.71 -19.23
N GLU A 63 -13.76 -11.77 -19.37
CA GLU A 63 -14.48 -11.73 -20.65
C GLU A 63 -14.85 -10.30 -21.09
N GLY A 64 -14.56 -9.29 -20.26
CA GLY A 64 -14.89 -7.89 -20.51
C GLY A 64 -14.00 -7.23 -21.56
N LEU A 65 -14.57 -6.27 -22.31
CA LEU A 65 -13.77 -5.33 -23.10
C LEU A 65 -12.89 -4.51 -22.16
N LEU A 66 -11.74 -4.06 -22.66
CA LEU A 66 -10.90 -3.11 -21.95
C LEU A 66 -11.66 -1.79 -21.82
N GLU A 67 -11.81 -1.29 -20.60
CA GLU A 67 -12.49 -0.04 -20.27
C GLU A 67 -11.52 0.90 -19.55
N THR A 68 -11.67 2.20 -19.78
CA THR A 68 -11.03 3.23 -18.97
C THR A 68 -11.71 3.30 -17.61
N ILE A 69 -10.96 2.99 -16.55
CA ILE A 69 -11.44 2.97 -15.17
C ILE A 69 -11.32 4.35 -14.55
N MET A 70 -10.21 5.04 -14.83
CA MET A 70 -9.93 6.38 -14.32
C MET A 70 -8.91 7.08 -15.22
N THR A 71 -9.04 8.39 -15.30
CA THR A 71 -8.05 9.30 -15.89
C THR A 71 -7.76 10.41 -14.89
N ASP A 72 -6.48 10.70 -14.70
CA ASP A 72 -5.98 11.89 -14.01
C ASP A 72 -5.41 12.84 -15.06
N ASP A 73 -6.16 13.90 -15.39
CA ASP A 73 -5.77 14.86 -16.43
C ASP A 73 -4.56 15.72 -16.02
N GLU A 74 -4.34 15.92 -14.72
CA GLU A 74 -3.23 16.73 -14.21
C GLU A 74 -1.90 15.99 -14.34
N LEU A 75 -1.90 14.70 -13.97
CA LEU A 75 -0.75 13.82 -14.09
C LEU A 75 -0.61 13.18 -15.49
N GLY A 76 -1.65 13.29 -16.32
CA GLY A 76 -1.70 12.65 -17.64
C GLY A 76 -1.72 11.12 -17.54
N VAL A 77 -2.28 10.58 -16.45
CA VAL A 77 -2.31 9.15 -16.15
C VAL A 77 -3.66 8.56 -16.51
N THR A 78 -3.68 7.34 -17.04
CA THR A 78 -4.90 6.58 -17.29
C THR A 78 -4.73 5.15 -16.79
N ILE A 79 -5.77 4.64 -16.13
CA ILE A 79 -5.88 3.23 -15.75
C ILE A 79 -6.99 2.59 -16.57
N GLU A 80 -6.67 1.48 -17.21
CA GLU A 80 -7.62 0.66 -17.95
C GLU A 80 -7.66 -0.76 -17.39
N GLY A 81 -8.78 -1.46 -17.57
CA GLY A 81 -8.91 -2.86 -17.19
C GLY A 81 -10.14 -3.53 -17.78
N ALA A 82 -10.24 -4.84 -17.63
CA ALA A 82 -11.35 -5.63 -18.14
C ALA A 82 -12.31 -5.99 -17.01
N LEU A 83 -13.60 -5.65 -17.16
CA LEU A 83 -14.62 -5.96 -16.16
C LEU A 83 -14.87 -7.48 -16.09
N GLY A 84 -14.67 -8.05 -14.91
CA GLY A 84 -14.94 -9.44 -14.58
C GLY A 84 -16.39 -9.67 -14.14
N LYS A 85 -16.79 -10.95 -14.11
CA LYS A 85 -18.13 -11.39 -13.65
C LYS A 85 -18.34 -11.19 -12.15
N ASP A 86 -17.25 -11.05 -11.39
CA ASP A 86 -17.23 -10.76 -9.96
C ASP A 86 -17.49 -9.28 -9.63
N GLY A 87 -17.63 -8.42 -10.65
CA GLY A 87 -17.83 -6.98 -10.47
C GLY A 87 -16.54 -6.22 -10.19
N ASN A 88 -15.38 -6.84 -10.42
CA ASN A 88 -14.08 -6.19 -10.34
C ASN A 88 -13.44 -6.08 -11.72
N TYR A 89 -12.64 -5.05 -11.92
CA TYR A 89 -11.72 -4.92 -13.02
C TYR A 89 -10.45 -5.74 -12.77
N HIS A 90 -10.05 -6.50 -13.79
CA HIS A 90 -8.85 -7.34 -13.83
C HIS A 90 -7.95 -6.91 -15.00
N ASN A 91 -6.76 -7.50 -15.10
CA ASN A 91 -5.78 -7.20 -16.15
C ASN A 91 -5.51 -5.70 -16.29
N LEU A 92 -5.33 -5.04 -15.15
CA LEU A 92 -5.17 -3.60 -15.10
C LEU A 92 -3.90 -3.18 -15.85
N SER A 93 -3.97 -2.02 -16.50
CA SER A 93 -2.82 -1.39 -17.14
C SER A 93 -2.76 0.08 -16.74
N LEU A 94 -1.53 0.52 -16.45
CA LEU A 94 -1.22 1.90 -16.11
C LEU A 94 -0.55 2.54 -17.32
N HIS A 95 -1.07 3.68 -17.74
CA HIS A 95 -0.54 4.49 -18.84
C HIS A 95 -0.19 5.86 -18.29
N THR A 96 1.05 6.28 -18.48
CA THR A 96 1.57 7.57 -18.05
C THR A 96 2.20 8.28 -19.26
N PRO A 97 2.56 9.57 -19.15
CA PRO A 97 3.30 10.23 -20.22
C PRO A 97 4.69 9.60 -20.49
N MET A 98 5.25 8.90 -19.50
CA MET A 98 6.62 8.39 -19.50
C MET A 98 6.71 6.89 -19.81
N PHE A 99 5.73 6.10 -19.38
CA PHE A 99 5.74 4.65 -19.54
C PHE A 99 4.33 4.06 -19.59
N GLN A 100 4.25 2.78 -19.95
CA GLN A 100 3.06 1.97 -19.83
C GLN A 100 3.44 0.60 -19.27
N CYS A 101 2.70 0.11 -18.28
CA CYS A 101 2.96 -1.19 -17.68
C CYS A 101 1.66 -1.92 -17.27
N THR A 102 1.79 -3.21 -16.97
CA THR A 102 0.75 -3.94 -16.24
C THR A 102 0.71 -3.44 -14.80
N LEU A 103 -0.49 -3.18 -14.31
CA LEU A 103 -0.73 -2.78 -12.93
C LEU A 103 -1.20 -4.01 -12.14
N PRO A 104 -0.39 -4.54 -11.20
CA PRO A 104 -0.79 -5.72 -10.43
C PRO A 104 -1.97 -5.42 -9.51
N GLY A 105 -2.92 -6.36 -9.43
CA GLY A 105 -4.06 -6.27 -8.53
C GLY A 105 -5.40 -6.29 -9.26
N THR A 106 -6.44 -5.92 -8.53
CA THR A 106 -7.82 -5.81 -9.02
C THR A 106 -8.42 -4.53 -8.47
N GLN A 107 -9.49 -4.06 -9.10
CA GLN A 107 -10.15 -2.82 -8.73
C GLN A 107 -11.66 -3.02 -8.75
N VAL A 108 -12.38 -2.65 -7.71
CA VAL A 108 -13.84 -2.71 -7.71
C VAL A 108 -14.43 -1.78 -8.78
N SER A 109 -15.50 -2.21 -9.43
CA SER A 109 -16.14 -1.43 -10.50
C SER A 109 -16.98 -0.24 -10.03
N ASN A 110 -17.21 -0.11 -8.72
CA ASN A 110 -17.98 0.99 -8.17
C ASN A 110 -17.18 2.31 -8.30
N PRO A 111 -17.67 3.31 -9.05
CA PRO A 111 -16.94 4.55 -9.29
C PRO A 111 -16.65 5.38 -8.04
N SER A 112 -17.39 5.16 -6.95
CA SER A 112 -17.13 5.84 -5.66
C SER A 112 -15.81 5.41 -5.01
N TYR A 113 -15.24 4.29 -5.47
CA TYR A 113 -14.00 3.72 -5.00
C TYR A 113 -12.98 3.59 -6.14
N ALA A 114 -13.04 4.48 -7.13
CA ALA A 114 -12.08 4.51 -8.22
C ALA A 114 -10.64 4.58 -7.67
N PRO A 115 -9.63 4.08 -8.41
CA PRO A 115 -8.25 4.14 -7.97
C PRO A 115 -7.83 5.58 -7.68
N LEU A 116 -6.96 5.75 -6.68
CA LEU A 116 -6.32 7.02 -6.38
C LEU A 116 -4.88 7.00 -6.89
N ILE A 117 -4.46 8.09 -7.53
CA ILE A 117 -3.07 8.29 -7.95
C ILE A 117 -2.50 9.45 -7.16
N SER A 118 -1.23 9.34 -6.81
CA SER A 118 -0.43 10.42 -6.26
C SER A 118 1.02 10.31 -6.73
N GLU A 119 1.76 11.39 -6.59
CA GLU A 119 3.20 11.44 -6.87
C GLU A 119 3.94 11.92 -5.63
N ALA A 120 5.05 11.26 -5.29
CA ALA A 120 5.95 11.65 -4.21
C ALA A 120 7.35 11.08 -4.42
N ASP A 121 8.36 11.82 -3.98
CA ASP A 121 9.76 11.36 -3.96
C ASP A 121 9.99 10.51 -2.70
N LEU A 122 9.68 9.21 -2.80
CA LEU A 122 9.65 8.28 -1.67
C LEU A 122 11.03 7.71 -1.34
N ASP A 123 11.93 7.64 -2.33
CA ASP A 123 13.30 7.15 -2.16
C ASP A 123 14.37 8.24 -1.99
N GLY A 124 14.00 9.51 -2.17
CA GLY A 124 14.82 10.68 -1.89
C GLY A 124 15.84 11.01 -2.99
N ASP A 125 15.64 10.49 -4.20
CA ASP A 125 16.51 10.74 -5.35
C ASP A 125 16.16 12.05 -6.09
N GLY A 126 15.07 12.70 -5.70
CA GLY A 126 14.59 13.95 -6.29
C GLY A 126 13.72 13.77 -7.53
N GLN A 127 13.37 12.53 -7.90
CA GLN A 127 12.34 12.20 -8.89
C GLN A 127 11.14 11.59 -8.16
N PRO A 128 9.90 12.02 -8.47
CA PRO A 128 8.73 11.43 -7.85
C PRO A 128 8.45 10.02 -8.40
N GLU A 129 8.07 9.12 -7.52
CA GLU A 129 7.37 7.87 -7.85
C GLU A 129 5.89 8.13 -8.08
N ILE A 130 5.27 7.29 -8.92
CA ILE A 130 3.82 7.20 -9.09
C ILE A 130 3.29 6.15 -8.12
N ILE A 131 2.36 6.54 -7.26
CA ILE A 131 1.67 5.69 -6.29
C ILE A 131 0.24 5.48 -6.76
N VAL A 132 -0.15 4.23 -6.95
CA VAL A 132 -1.52 3.83 -7.31
C VAL A 132 -2.14 3.05 -6.17
N ASN A 133 -3.21 3.57 -5.59
CA ASN A 133 -4.01 2.89 -4.58
C ASN A 133 -5.25 2.27 -5.24
N LEU A 134 -5.34 0.95 -5.18
CA LEU A 134 -6.43 0.16 -5.71
C LEU A 134 -7.31 -0.36 -4.57
N THR A 135 -8.62 -0.20 -4.73
CA THR A 135 -9.61 -0.78 -3.84
C THR A 135 -10.13 -2.07 -4.46
N TYR A 136 -9.91 -3.21 -3.81
CA TYR A 136 -10.35 -4.53 -4.27
C TYR A 136 -11.50 -5.12 -3.43
N GLY A 137 -11.96 -4.39 -2.42
CA GLY A 137 -13.13 -4.73 -1.62
C GLY A 137 -13.54 -3.56 -0.73
N TYR A 138 -14.80 -3.54 -0.34
CA TYR A 138 -15.35 -2.54 0.57
C TYR A 138 -16.58 -3.09 1.27
N GLY A 139 -16.93 -2.53 2.43
CA GLY A 139 -18.03 -3.04 3.24
C GLY A 139 -18.50 -2.05 4.28
N THR A 140 -18.79 -2.53 5.49
CA THR A 140 -19.34 -1.82 6.64
C THR A 140 -18.43 -0.72 7.20
N GLY A 141 -18.08 0.26 6.36
CA GLY A 141 -17.14 1.35 6.67
C GLY A 141 -15.66 1.00 6.50
N ALA A 142 -15.33 -0.18 5.96
CA ALA A 142 -13.96 -0.62 5.74
C ALA A 142 -13.64 -0.79 4.26
N TYR A 143 -12.36 -0.65 3.92
CA TYR A 143 -11.82 -0.77 2.57
C TYR A 143 -10.72 -1.83 2.53
N LEU A 144 -10.69 -2.61 1.47
CA LEU A 144 -9.58 -3.49 1.14
C LEU A 144 -8.76 -2.82 0.07
N ASN A 145 -7.63 -2.25 0.48
CA ASN A 145 -6.78 -1.44 -0.38
C ASN A 145 -5.40 -2.07 -0.56
N THR A 146 -4.82 -1.88 -1.74
CA THR A 146 -3.42 -2.22 -2.02
C THR A 146 -2.77 -1.08 -2.78
N ILE A 147 -1.50 -0.83 -2.49
CA ILE A 147 -0.71 0.19 -3.19
C ILE A 147 0.31 -0.46 -4.11
N GLN A 148 0.45 0.12 -5.29
CA GLN A 148 1.49 -0.18 -6.26
C GLN A 148 2.32 1.08 -6.47
N VAL A 149 3.64 0.96 -6.43
CA VAL A 149 4.55 2.10 -6.57
C VAL A 149 5.48 1.85 -7.75
N PHE A 150 5.64 2.87 -8.59
CA PHE A 150 6.45 2.80 -9.81
C PHE A 150 7.37 4.01 -9.90
N ARG A 151 8.60 3.78 -10.33
CA ARG A 151 9.52 4.85 -10.74
C ARG A 151 9.09 5.45 -12.08
N SER A 152 9.69 6.59 -12.39
CA SER A 152 9.50 7.32 -13.65
C SER A 152 9.78 6.52 -14.94
N ASP A 153 10.55 5.44 -14.85
CA ASP A 153 10.83 4.51 -15.96
C ASP A 153 9.90 3.30 -16.02
N GLY A 154 8.95 3.19 -15.08
CA GLY A 154 8.00 2.10 -14.96
C GLY A 154 8.48 0.93 -14.10
N ASP A 155 9.68 0.99 -13.53
CA ASP A 155 10.17 -0.05 -12.61
C ASP A 155 9.38 -0.01 -11.30
N SER A 156 8.88 -1.16 -10.87
CA SER A 156 8.15 -1.27 -9.62
C SER A 156 9.07 -1.09 -8.40
N VAL A 157 8.62 -0.28 -7.44
CA VAL A 157 9.19 -0.23 -6.10
C VAL A 157 8.41 -1.22 -5.23
N PRO A 158 9.04 -2.29 -4.74
CA PRO A 158 8.37 -3.22 -3.84
C PRO A 158 7.88 -2.50 -2.58
N VAL A 159 6.67 -2.84 -2.15
CA VAL A 159 6.06 -2.37 -0.91
C VAL A 159 5.88 -3.56 0.01
N GLU A 160 6.30 -3.42 1.26
CA GLU A 160 6.06 -4.44 2.26
C GLU A 160 4.55 -4.59 2.56
N PRO A 161 3.99 -5.81 2.53
CA PRO A 161 2.58 -6.01 2.85
C PRO A 161 2.26 -5.58 4.29
N LEU A 162 1.24 -4.73 4.46
CA LEU A 162 0.85 -4.19 5.76
C LEU A 162 0.50 -5.31 6.75
N SER A 163 -0.29 -6.30 6.31
CA SER A 163 -0.74 -7.41 7.16
C SER A 163 0.42 -8.19 7.80
N ASN A 164 1.45 -8.52 7.02
CA ASN A 164 2.65 -9.19 7.52
C ASN A 164 3.41 -8.30 8.51
N SER A 165 3.47 -7.00 8.26
CA SER A 165 4.18 -6.05 9.11
C SER A 165 3.47 -5.82 10.44
N VAL A 166 2.14 -5.72 10.42
CA VAL A 166 1.29 -5.62 11.60
C VAL A 166 1.41 -6.89 12.44
N GLN A 167 1.30 -8.08 11.85
CA GLN A 167 1.43 -9.35 12.59
C GLN A 167 2.77 -9.52 13.32
N ARG A 168 3.84 -8.88 12.85
CA ARG A 168 5.16 -8.92 13.53
C ARG A 168 5.30 -7.92 14.66
N GLN A 169 4.55 -6.82 14.60
CA GLN A 169 4.70 -5.67 15.50
C GLN A 169 3.54 -5.55 16.49
N PHE A 170 2.40 -6.21 16.23
CA PHE A 170 1.21 -6.13 17.04
C PHE A 170 0.75 -7.51 17.48
N THR A 171 0.65 -7.71 18.79
CA THR A 171 0.02 -8.89 19.38
C THR A 171 -0.86 -8.49 20.56
N THR A 172 -1.77 -9.37 20.96
CA THR A 172 -2.66 -9.12 22.09
C THR A 172 -2.67 -10.29 23.06
N GLU A 173 -2.72 -9.98 24.34
CA GLU A 173 -2.93 -10.95 25.43
C GLU A 173 -4.19 -10.58 26.22
N LEU A 174 -4.94 -11.58 26.67
CA LEU A 174 -6.14 -11.40 27.47
C LEU A 174 -5.98 -12.18 28.78
N ASP A 175 -6.10 -11.47 29.89
CA ASP A 175 -6.17 -12.06 31.22
C ASP A 175 -7.59 -11.93 31.80
N LYS A 176 -7.75 -12.16 33.11
CA LYS A 176 -9.06 -12.15 33.77
C LYS A 176 -9.67 -10.76 33.91
N GLU A 177 -8.86 -9.72 33.87
CA GLU A 177 -9.24 -8.35 34.21
C GLU A 177 -8.87 -7.36 33.10
N ASN A 178 -7.92 -7.71 32.22
CA ASN A 178 -7.36 -6.78 31.24
C ASN A 178 -7.09 -7.42 29.87
N ILE A 179 -7.10 -6.57 28.85
CA ILE A 179 -6.45 -6.80 27.56
C ILE A 179 -5.11 -6.09 27.58
N GLN A 180 -4.06 -6.76 27.11
CA GLN A 180 -2.76 -6.18 26.86
C GLN A 180 -2.53 -6.11 25.36
N LEU A 181 -2.26 -4.91 24.86
CA LEU A 181 -1.87 -4.64 23.49
C LEU A 181 -0.35 -4.49 23.47
N HIS A 182 0.34 -5.35 22.76
CA HIS A 182 1.78 -5.27 22.55
C HIS A 182 2.02 -4.68 21.16
N VAL A 183 2.56 -3.47 21.11
CA VAL A 183 2.90 -2.75 19.87
C VAL A 183 4.39 -2.43 19.90
N ASN A 184 5.14 -3.01 18.98
CA ASN A 184 6.61 -3.02 19.00
C ASN A 184 7.12 -3.59 20.34
N ASP A 185 7.92 -2.81 21.07
CA ASP A 185 8.43 -3.15 22.41
C ASP A 185 7.60 -2.52 23.55
N GLN A 186 6.41 -1.99 23.25
CA GLN A 186 5.54 -1.32 24.22
C GLN A 186 4.30 -2.16 24.53
N THR A 187 3.88 -2.14 25.79
CA THR A 187 2.66 -2.80 26.26
C THR A 187 1.69 -1.75 26.78
N THR A 188 0.46 -1.76 26.27
CA THR A 188 -0.66 -0.96 26.78
C THR A 188 -1.71 -1.87 27.39
N THR A 189 -2.16 -1.57 28.60
CA THR A 189 -3.15 -2.38 29.33
C THR A 189 -4.50 -1.66 29.37
N ILE A 190 -5.55 -2.34 28.92
CA ILE A 190 -6.93 -1.86 28.89
C ILE A 190 -7.78 -2.73 29.83
N PRO A 191 -8.32 -2.18 30.93
CA PRO A 191 -9.26 -2.89 31.80
C PRO A 191 -10.51 -3.37 31.06
N LEU A 192 -10.97 -4.60 31.35
CA LEU A 192 -12.15 -5.19 30.71
C LEU A 192 -13.45 -4.46 31.04
N ASP A 193 -13.51 -3.72 32.14
CA ASP A 193 -14.69 -2.93 32.51
C ASP A 193 -14.91 -1.69 31.62
N LYS A 194 -13.94 -1.35 30.77
CA LYS A 194 -14.07 -0.30 29.75
C LYS A 194 -14.85 -0.75 28.51
N PHE A 195 -15.02 -2.05 28.29
CA PHE A 195 -15.67 -2.60 27.11
C PHE A 195 -17.17 -2.75 27.36
N ALA A 196 -17.97 -2.35 26.37
CA ALA A 196 -19.41 -2.57 26.42
C ALA A 196 -19.73 -4.07 26.42
N GLN A 197 -18.96 -4.86 25.67
CA GLN A 197 -19.02 -6.32 25.66
C GLN A 197 -17.59 -6.88 25.80
N PRO A 198 -17.16 -7.22 27.03
CA PRO A 198 -15.81 -7.70 27.27
C PRO A 198 -15.50 -8.96 26.44
N PRO A 199 -14.38 -8.99 25.73
CA PRO A 199 -13.97 -10.18 24.99
C PRO A 199 -13.71 -11.35 25.93
N VAL A 200 -14.03 -12.56 25.48
CA VAL A 200 -13.80 -13.81 26.24
C VAL A 200 -12.61 -14.58 25.68
N ALA A 201 -11.79 -15.16 26.56
CA ALA A 201 -10.53 -15.82 26.17
C ALA A 201 -10.64 -17.01 25.20
N ASN A 202 -11.85 -17.53 24.98
CA ASN A 202 -12.09 -18.61 24.03
C ASN A 202 -12.53 -18.11 22.65
N GLU A 203 -12.66 -16.80 22.46
CA GLU A 203 -12.93 -16.21 21.14
C GLU A 203 -11.61 -16.02 20.38
N PRO A 204 -11.43 -16.68 19.22
CA PRO A 204 -10.30 -16.36 18.36
C PRO A 204 -10.41 -14.90 17.93
N ASN A 205 -9.27 -14.20 17.85
CA ASN A 205 -9.19 -12.82 17.34
C ASN A 205 -10.08 -11.81 18.09
N TYR A 206 -10.15 -11.95 19.42
CA TYR A 206 -10.97 -11.09 20.28
C TYR A 206 -10.62 -9.60 20.18
N ILE A 207 -9.35 -9.30 19.90
CA ILE A 207 -8.94 -8.06 19.23
C ILE A 207 -8.44 -8.44 17.84
N HIS A 208 -8.93 -7.75 16.83
CA HIS A 208 -8.40 -7.85 15.48
C HIS A 208 -8.42 -6.47 14.84
N GLY A 209 -7.53 -6.27 13.88
CA GLY A 209 -7.76 -5.20 12.93
C GLY A 209 -8.55 -5.74 11.75
N GLY A 210 -9.56 -4.95 11.39
CA GLY A 210 -10.46 -5.29 10.30
C GLY A 210 -9.68 -5.27 9.00
N ASP A 211 -9.33 -4.07 8.52
CA ASP A 211 -8.72 -3.88 7.21
C ASP A 211 -8.05 -2.48 7.13
N VAL A 212 -7.22 -2.26 6.10
CA VAL A 212 -6.55 -0.98 5.85
C VAL A 212 -7.58 0.06 5.46
N GLN A 213 -7.86 1.02 6.33
CA GLN A 213 -8.90 2.02 6.03
C GLN A 213 -8.51 2.88 4.84
N GLN A 214 -7.26 3.31 4.75
CA GLN A 214 -6.81 4.19 3.68
C GLN A 214 -5.29 4.21 3.59
N TYR A 215 -4.76 4.29 2.38
CA TYR A 215 -3.40 4.78 2.17
C TYR A 215 -3.48 6.25 1.77
N THR A 216 -2.70 7.09 2.43
CA THR A 216 -2.49 8.50 2.08
C THR A 216 -1.03 8.75 1.81
N VAL A 217 -0.74 9.79 1.02
CA VAL A 217 0.63 10.22 0.73
C VAL A 217 0.79 11.63 1.24
N GLU A 218 1.64 11.79 2.26
CA GLU A 218 1.89 13.06 2.96
C GLU A 218 3.37 13.17 3.28
N ASP A 219 3.97 14.35 3.13
CA ASP A 219 5.38 14.61 3.44
C ASP A 219 6.37 13.58 2.83
N ASN A 220 6.12 13.19 1.58
CA ASN A 220 6.87 12.15 0.85
C ASN A 220 6.90 10.78 1.56
N GLN A 221 5.87 10.47 2.33
CA GLN A 221 5.70 9.20 3.01
C GLN A 221 4.32 8.64 2.69
N ILE A 222 4.24 7.31 2.64
CA ILE A 222 2.97 6.61 2.56
C ILE A 222 2.53 6.33 3.99
N HIS A 223 1.36 6.83 4.34
CA HIS A 223 0.67 6.56 5.58
C HIS A 223 -0.44 5.55 5.33
N ALA A 224 -0.63 4.64 6.26
CA ALA A 224 -1.71 3.68 6.29
C ALA A 224 -2.32 3.65 7.68
N VAL A 225 -3.64 3.58 7.75
CA VAL A 225 -4.37 3.45 9.02
C VAL A 225 -4.97 2.05 9.12
N TYR A 226 -4.68 1.37 10.23
CA TYR A 226 -5.17 0.03 10.50
C TYR A 226 -5.99 0.02 11.79
N SER A 227 -7.31 0.03 11.66
CA SER A 227 -8.20 0.17 12.81
C SER A 227 -8.27 -1.11 13.63
N LEU A 228 -8.34 -0.93 14.94
CA LEU A 228 -8.45 -1.99 15.94
C LEU A 228 -9.90 -2.10 16.41
N GLN A 229 -10.40 -3.34 16.45
CA GLN A 229 -11.72 -3.68 16.93
C GLN A 229 -11.64 -4.77 18.01
N ALA A 230 -12.48 -4.62 19.03
CA ALA A 230 -12.81 -5.65 19.99
C ALA A 230 -14.13 -6.32 19.59
N GLY A 231 -14.10 -7.64 19.43
CA GLY A 231 -15.23 -8.38 18.87
C GLY A 231 -15.66 -7.82 17.51
N THR A 232 -16.95 -7.92 17.17
CA THR A 232 -17.46 -7.59 15.84
C THR A 232 -17.96 -6.15 15.66
N SER A 233 -17.89 -5.31 16.69
CA SER A 233 -18.60 -4.02 16.64
C SER A 233 -18.02 -2.88 17.47
N GLU A 234 -16.99 -3.13 18.28
CA GLU A 234 -16.44 -2.12 19.18
C GLU A 234 -15.08 -1.66 18.67
N PHE A 235 -15.00 -0.47 18.09
CA PHE A 235 -13.73 0.15 17.70
C PHE A 235 -13.02 0.67 18.95
N ILE A 236 -11.71 0.39 19.05
CA ILE A 236 -10.92 0.75 20.24
C ILE A 236 -9.80 1.75 19.96
N GLY A 237 -9.53 2.02 18.69
CA GLY A 237 -8.44 2.85 18.24
C GLY A 237 -7.84 2.32 16.94
N GLU A 238 -6.63 2.77 16.63
CA GLU A 238 -5.96 2.52 15.35
C GLU A 238 -4.46 2.32 15.53
N LEU A 239 -3.86 1.63 14.57
CA LEU A 239 -2.42 1.56 14.37
C LEU A 239 -2.07 2.46 13.17
N ASP A 240 -1.32 3.53 13.42
CA ASP A 240 -0.73 4.36 12.37
C ASP A 240 0.53 3.66 11.85
N ALA A 241 0.58 3.53 10.52
CA ALA A 241 1.58 2.80 9.78
C ALA A 241 2.24 3.71 8.74
N VAL A 242 3.52 4.02 8.94
CA VAL A 242 4.30 4.85 8.02
C VAL A 242 5.29 3.97 7.26
N TYR A 243 5.35 4.12 5.94
CA TYR A 243 6.35 3.47 5.11
C TYR A 243 7.54 4.40 4.84
N ARG A 244 8.73 3.82 4.84
CA ARG A 244 9.95 4.50 4.37
C ARG A 244 10.74 3.60 3.45
N TYR A 245 11.39 4.22 2.48
CA TYR A 245 12.27 3.50 1.58
C TYR A 245 13.55 3.06 2.33
N ASP A 246 13.82 1.77 2.27
CA ASP A 246 15.01 1.15 2.85
C ASP A 246 15.50 0.03 1.91
N ASN A 247 16.72 0.18 1.41
CA ASN A 247 17.42 -0.85 0.61
C ASN A 247 16.59 -1.42 -0.56
N GLY A 248 15.95 -0.56 -1.36
CA GLY A 248 15.24 -0.99 -2.56
C GLY A 248 13.75 -1.25 -2.37
N MET A 249 13.21 -1.11 -1.16
CA MET A 249 11.83 -1.45 -0.84
C MET A 249 11.24 -0.45 0.16
N LEU A 250 9.94 -0.17 0.03
CA LEU A 250 9.19 0.57 1.04
C LEU A 250 8.85 -0.36 2.20
N ARG A 251 9.41 -0.07 3.37
CA ARG A 251 9.26 -0.87 4.60
C ARG A 251 8.49 -0.13 5.66
N LEU A 252 7.69 -0.89 6.39
CA LEU A 252 6.93 -0.31 7.48
C LEU A 252 7.86 0.08 8.64
N GLN A 253 7.69 1.30 9.13
CA GLN A 253 8.32 1.78 10.36
C GLN A 253 7.63 1.18 11.60
N PRO A 254 8.22 1.35 12.80
CA PRO A 254 7.53 1.02 14.05
C PRO A 254 6.13 1.59 14.09
N LEU A 255 5.14 0.75 14.37
CA LEU A 255 3.73 1.16 14.45
C LEU A 255 3.50 2.14 15.60
N THR A 256 2.59 3.10 15.41
CA THR A 256 2.11 3.96 16.50
C THR A 256 0.70 3.55 16.88
N LEU A 257 0.46 3.32 18.17
CA LEU A 257 -0.87 3.00 18.69
C LEU A 257 -1.59 4.28 19.13
N GLU A 258 -2.78 4.50 18.58
CA GLU A 258 -3.68 5.55 19.03
C GLU A 258 -4.98 4.93 19.53
N LEU A 259 -5.26 5.03 20.83
CA LEU A 259 -6.49 4.51 21.43
C LEU A 259 -7.55 5.59 21.54
N ASP A 260 -8.78 5.22 21.21
CA ASP A 260 -9.96 6.06 21.43
C ASP A 260 -10.33 6.12 22.91
N GLU A 261 -11.14 7.12 23.29
CA GLU A 261 -11.85 7.09 24.57
C GLU A 261 -12.95 6.02 24.54
N PRO A 262 -13.16 5.22 25.60
CA PRO A 262 -12.56 5.33 26.93
C PRO A 262 -11.26 4.53 27.11
N TYR A 263 -10.69 3.92 26.06
CA TYR A 263 -9.60 2.94 26.15
C TYR A 263 -8.25 3.56 26.47
N ARG A 264 -8.05 4.83 26.12
CA ARG A 264 -6.83 5.57 26.47
C ARG A 264 -6.51 5.45 27.95
N SER A 265 -5.24 5.18 28.27
CA SER A 265 -4.78 5.16 29.66
C SER A 265 -4.69 6.60 30.15
N THR A 266 -5.29 6.90 31.31
CA THR A 266 -5.19 8.23 31.95
C THR A 266 -3.81 8.50 32.56
N ALA A 267 -2.82 7.64 32.33
CA ALA A 267 -1.47 7.82 32.86
C ALA A 267 -0.75 9.06 32.30
N ASP A 268 -1.21 9.61 31.18
CA ASP A 268 -0.67 10.85 30.58
C ASP A 268 -1.34 12.14 31.10
N GLU A 269 -2.34 12.06 31.99
CA GLU A 269 -2.95 13.25 32.62
C GLU A 269 -2.28 13.67 33.95
N VAL A 270 -1.16 13.06 34.34
CA VAL A 270 -0.47 13.43 35.60
C VAL A 270 1.01 13.74 35.38
N LYS A 271 1.26 15.06 35.24
CA LYS A 271 2.47 15.87 35.46
C LYS A 271 3.41 16.18 34.30
#